data_AF-A0A8H4U7L3-F1
#
_entry.id   AF-A0A8H4U7L3-F1
#
_cell.length_a   1.000
_cell.length_b   1.000
_cell.length_c   1.000
_cell.angle_alpha   90.00
_cell.angle_beta   90.00
_cell.angle_gamma   90.00
#
_symmetry.space_group_name_H-M   'P 1'
#
loop_
_entity.id
_entity.type
_entity.pdbx_description
1 polymer ?
#
loop_
_entity_poly.entity_id
_entity_poly.type
_entity_poly.pdbx_seq_one_letter_code
_entity_poly.pdbx_strand_id
1 'polypeptide(L)'
;MLRTVTGRAAASGLVKSALPRISRPAGHTCSIAPQLRLQSQTPAAGLGFSRALHNTSVRMSQTRTESDAFGEVQVPGDRYWGAQTERSLENFRINQPQDRMPPPIVKAFGILKGAAATVNMRFGLVPKSLTGAFTDPKIGEAIQQAAKEVADGKLLDHFPLVVWQTGSGTQSNMNANEVISNRAIEILGGTMCSKRPVHPSDH
;
A
#
# COMPACT_ATOMS: atom_id res chain seq x y z
N MET A 1 31.05 -22.11 -28.99
CA MET A 1 31.46 -23.15 -28.02
C MET A 1 30.36 -23.29 -26.97
N LEU A 2 29.61 -24.39 -26.98
CA LEU A 2 28.72 -24.72 -25.85
C LEU A 2 29.53 -25.43 -24.76
N ARG A 3 29.25 -25.12 -23.49
CA ARG A 3 29.55 -26.00 -22.35
C ARG A 3 28.33 -26.08 -21.43
N THR A 4 27.63 -27.20 -21.55
CA THR A 4 26.59 -27.66 -20.63
C THR A 4 27.24 -28.14 -19.35
N VAL A 5 26.69 -27.79 -18.18
CA VAL A 5 27.00 -28.46 -16.91
C VAL A 5 25.70 -28.70 -16.14
N THR A 6 25.35 -29.97 -15.98
CA THR A 6 24.38 -30.50 -15.01
C THR A 6 24.98 -30.39 -13.59
N GLY A 7 24.26 -30.26 -12.48
CA GLY A 7 22.84 -30.46 -12.21
C GLY A 7 22.66 -31.52 -11.11
N ARG A 8 22.20 -31.14 -9.90
CA ARG A 8 21.53 -32.06 -8.96
C ARG A 8 20.83 -31.33 -7.81
N ALA A 9 19.63 -31.78 -7.48
CA ALA A 9 18.91 -31.42 -6.26
C ALA A 9 19.11 -32.49 -5.17
N ALA A 10 18.87 -32.12 -3.90
CA ALA A 10 18.74 -33.04 -2.78
C ALA A 10 17.57 -32.58 -1.89
N ALA A 11 16.87 -33.53 -1.26
CA ALA A 11 15.54 -33.33 -0.73
C ALA A 11 15.46 -33.29 0.81
N SER A 12 14.35 -32.71 1.29
CA SER A 12 13.45 -33.22 2.34
C SER A 12 13.98 -33.49 3.76
N GLY A 13 13.23 -33.01 4.76
CA GLY A 13 13.47 -33.27 6.18
C GLY A 13 12.36 -32.73 7.08
N LEU A 14 11.14 -33.27 6.94
CA LEU A 14 9.97 -32.84 7.70
C LEU A 14 9.86 -33.65 9.00
N VAL A 15 9.87 -33.00 10.16
CA VAL A 15 9.53 -33.62 11.45
C VAL A 15 8.51 -32.75 12.19
N LYS A 16 7.30 -33.26 12.35
CA LYS A 16 6.30 -32.75 13.30
C LYS A 16 6.32 -33.63 14.54
N SER A 17 6.37 -33.01 15.72
CA SER A 17 6.00 -33.65 16.99
C SER A 17 4.86 -32.85 17.64
N ALA A 18 4.04 -33.51 18.46
CA ALA A 18 2.79 -32.98 18.97
C ALA A 18 2.55 -33.44 20.43
N LEU A 19 1.41 -32.99 21.00
CA LEU A 19 0.80 -33.37 22.29
C LEU A 19 1.29 -32.59 23.54
N PRO A 20 0.48 -32.50 24.62
CA PRO A 20 -1.00 -32.56 24.70
C PRO A 20 -1.65 -31.41 25.51
N ARG A 21 -3.00 -31.39 25.55
CA ARG A 21 -3.80 -30.53 26.45
C ARG A 21 -3.79 -31.05 27.90
N ILE A 22 -3.98 -30.15 28.86
CA ILE A 22 -4.38 -30.45 30.25
C ILE A 22 -5.77 -29.85 30.53
N SER A 23 -6.54 -30.52 31.37
CA SER A 23 -7.98 -30.33 31.63
C SER A 23 -8.30 -29.39 32.81
N ARG A 24 -9.53 -28.86 32.80
CA ARG A 24 -10.19 -28.23 33.97
C ARG A 24 -10.89 -29.30 34.84
N PRO A 25 -10.99 -29.11 36.16
CA PRO A 25 -12.06 -29.66 36.98
C PRO A 25 -13.23 -28.67 37.16
N ALA A 26 -14.36 -29.18 37.64
CA ALA A 26 -15.59 -28.45 37.96
C ALA A 26 -16.10 -28.84 39.36
N GLY A 27 -17.05 -28.11 39.94
CA GLY A 27 -17.84 -28.62 41.08
C GLY A 27 -18.48 -27.58 42.01
N HIS A 28 -19.57 -28.02 42.66
CA HIS A 28 -20.32 -27.40 43.80
C HIS A 28 -21.26 -26.22 43.41
N THR A 29 -22.61 -26.25 43.48
CA THR A 29 -23.64 -26.87 44.37
C THR A 29 -23.60 -26.34 45.81
N CYS A 30 -24.68 -26.04 46.57
CA CYS A 30 -26.17 -26.12 46.47
C CYS A 30 -26.76 -25.08 47.48
N SER A 31 -27.96 -24.46 47.36
CA SER A 31 -29.24 -24.83 48.06
C SER A 31 -30.12 -23.54 48.20
N ILE A 32 -31.40 -23.46 47.76
CA ILE A 32 -32.69 -23.55 48.53
C ILE A 32 -32.75 -22.55 49.72
N ALA A 33 -33.77 -21.69 50.00
CA ALA A 33 -35.08 -21.25 49.42
C ALA A 33 -35.57 -19.98 50.24
N PRO A 34 -36.83 -19.43 50.24
CA PRO A 34 -38.10 -19.77 49.56
C PRO A 34 -38.90 -18.61 48.89
N GLN A 35 -40.14 -18.94 48.50
CA GLN A 35 -41.25 -18.19 47.86
C GLN A 35 -41.72 -16.92 48.64
N LEU A 36 -42.65 -16.03 48.19
CA LEU A 36 -43.64 -16.01 47.08
C LEU A 36 -44.14 -14.55 46.88
N ARG A 37 -44.23 -14.01 45.64
CA ARG A 37 -45.35 -13.10 45.27
C ARG A 37 -45.52 -12.99 43.76
N LEU A 38 -46.72 -13.32 43.29
CA LEU A 38 -47.12 -13.26 41.88
C LEU A 38 -47.64 -11.85 41.56
N GLN A 39 -46.99 -11.12 40.66
CA GLN A 39 -47.60 -9.99 39.94
C GLN A 39 -47.18 -10.02 38.47
N SER A 40 -48.16 -10.25 37.60
CA SER A 40 -48.02 -10.31 36.16
C SER A 40 -48.08 -8.91 35.54
N GLN A 41 -46.96 -8.42 35.01
CA GLN A 41 -46.96 -7.30 34.06
C GLN A 41 -45.94 -7.57 32.95
N THR A 42 -46.44 -7.89 31.76
CA THR A 42 -45.67 -7.95 30.51
C THR A 42 -45.71 -6.59 29.80
N PRO A 43 -44.62 -5.82 29.74
CA PRO A 43 -44.42 -4.87 28.67
C PRO A 43 -43.93 -5.63 27.43
N ALA A 44 -44.57 -5.42 26.28
CA ALA A 44 -44.14 -6.02 25.03
C ALA A 44 -42.74 -5.52 24.63
N ALA A 45 -41.89 -6.41 24.12
CA ALA A 45 -40.54 -6.08 23.70
C ALA A 45 -40.53 -5.24 22.42
N GLY A 46 -40.64 -3.91 22.56
CA GLY A 46 -40.30 -2.95 21.52
C GLY A 46 -38.79 -2.82 21.36
N LEU A 47 -38.14 -3.78 20.69
CA LEU A 47 -36.75 -3.65 20.25
C LEU A 47 -36.64 -2.61 19.13
N GLY A 48 -36.72 -1.33 19.53
CA GLY A 48 -36.35 -0.20 18.69
C GLY A 48 -34.85 -0.28 18.39
N PHE A 49 -34.50 -0.93 17.28
CA PHE A 49 -33.18 -0.80 16.67
C PHE A 49 -33.02 0.63 16.14
N SER A 50 -32.74 1.57 17.04
CA SER A 50 -32.16 2.86 16.70
C SER A 50 -30.82 2.59 16.03
N ARG A 51 -30.84 2.46 14.70
CA ARG A 51 -29.63 2.55 13.89
C ARG A 51 -29.02 3.92 14.18
N ALA A 52 -28.00 3.94 15.03
CA ALA A 52 -27.08 5.05 15.10
C ALA A 52 -26.44 5.15 13.72
N LEU A 53 -27.00 6.02 12.88
CA LEU A 53 -26.37 6.46 11.65
C LEU A 53 -25.06 7.12 12.07
N HIS A 54 -23.99 6.33 12.05
CA HIS A 54 -22.66 6.84 12.23
C HIS A 54 -22.44 7.77 11.06
N ASN A 55 -22.57 9.07 11.33
CA ASN A 55 -22.33 10.09 10.34
C ASN A 55 -20.82 10.13 10.14
N THR A 56 -20.33 9.21 9.30
CA THR A 56 -18.94 9.19 8.87
C THR A 56 -18.71 10.50 8.15
N SER A 57 -18.21 11.48 8.91
CA SER A 57 -17.79 12.76 8.37
C SER A 57 -16.72 12.45 7.34
N VAL A 58 -17.13 12.43 6.07
CA VAL A 58 -16.20 12.41 4.96
C VAL A 58 -15.39 13.68 5.12
N ARG A 59 -14.18 13.56 5.67
CA ARG A 59 -13.18 14.60 5.53
C ARG A 59 -12.98 14.70 4.02
N MET A 60 -13.56 15.73 3.42
CA MET A 60 -13.19 16.16 2.09
C MET A 60 -11.71 16.51 2.15
N SER A 61 -10.86 15.55 1.81
CA SER A 61 -9.43 15.76 1.66
C SER A 61 -9.27 16.90 0.66
N GLN A 62 -8.52 17.94 1.01
CA GLN A 62 -8.23 19.02 0.08
C GLN A 62 -7.61 18.39 -1.17
N THR A 63 -8.27 18.51 -2.33
CA THR A 63 -7.73 17.99 -3.58
C THR A 63 -6.75 19.00 -4.15
N ARG A 64 -5.71 18.50 -4.81
CA ARG A 64 -4.83 19.29 -5.68
C ARG A 64 -5.11 18.97 -7.14
N THR A 65 -4.82 19.90 -8.02
CA THR A 65 -4.83 19.66 -9.47
C THR A 65 -3.46 19.14 -9.91
N GLU A 66 -3.44 18.03 -10.64
CA GLU A 66 -2.26 17.58 -11.37
C GLU A 66 -2.56 17.47 -12.86
N SER A 67 -1.50 17.49 -13.68
CA SER A 67 -1.59 17.34 -15.13
C SER A 67 -0.74 16.18 -15.65
N ASP A 68 -1.28 15.44 -16.60
CA ASP A 68 -0.57 14.49 -17.46
C ASP A 68 -0.84 14.78 -18.95
N ALA A 69 -0.45 13.85 -19.84
CA ALA A 69 -0.65 14.00 -21.28
C ALA A 69 -2.13 14.06 -21.72
N PHE A 70 -3.08 13.71 -20.85
CA PHE A 70 -4.51 13.78 -21.10
C PHE A 70 -5.19 15.02 -20.48
N GLY A 71 -4.41 15.93 -19.90
CA GLY A 71 -4.88 17.17 -19.29
C GLY A 71 -4.84 17.13 -17.76
N GLU A 72 -5.75 17.86 -17.11
CA GLU A 72 -5.81 17.97 -15.65
C GLU A 72 -6.67 16.88 -14.99
N VAL A 73 -6.42 16.61 -13.71
CA VAL A 73 -7.19 15.70 -12.84
C VAL A 73 -7.04 16.11 -11.36
N GLN A 74 -8.08 15.88 -10.56
CA GLN A 74 -8.08 16.20 -9.12
C GLN A 74 -7.60 15.01 -8.30
N VAL A 75 -6.49 15.18 -7.57
CA VAL A 75 -5.85 14.13 -6.75
C VAL A 75 -5.98 14.48 -5.26
N PRO A 76 -6.24 13.52 -4.34
CA PRO A 76 -6.28 13.80 -2.89
C PRO A 76 -4.94 14.35 -2.36
N GLY A 77 -4.96 15.52 -1.73
CA GLY A 77 -3.77 16.25 -1.28
C GLY A 77 -2.94 15.56 -0.19
N ASP A 78 -3.50 14.54 0.48
CA ASP A 78 -2.82 13.70 1.47
C ASP A 78 -2.10 12.47 0.86
N ARG A 79 -1.97 12.40 -0.47
CA ARG A 79 -1.46 11.21 -1.19
C ARG A 79 -0.32 11.51 -2.15
N TYR A 80 0.75 10.70 -2.07
CA TYR A 80 1.92 10.80 -2.95
C TYR A 80 1.74 10.26 -4.37
N TRP A 81 0.67 9.51 -4.70
CA TRP A 81 0.41 9.14 -6.10
C TRP A 81 -0.04 10.36 -6.91
N GLY A 82 0.12 10.35 -8.23
CA GLY A 82 -0.17 11.51 -9.08
C GLY A 82 -1.26 11.26 -10.12
N ALA A 83 -1.27 12.11 -11.15
CA ALA A 83 -2.30 12.13 -12.19
C ALA A 83 -2.53 10.77 -12.88
N GLN A 84 -1.48 9.99 -13.18
CA GLN A 84 -1.67 8.73 -13.92
C GLN A 84 -2.28 7.64 -13.03
N THR A 85 -1.93 7.62 -11.74
CA THR A 85 -2.59 6.74 -10.77
C THR A 85 -4.05 7.13 -10.57
N GLU A 86 -4.36 8.42 -10.47
CA GLU A 86 -5.74 8.90 -10.33
C GLU A 86 -6.61 8.53 -11.54
N ARG A 87 -6.13 8.80 -12.77
CA ARG A 87 -6.82 8.34 -13.98
C ARG A 87 -6.96 6.82 -14.05
N SER A 88 -6.00 6.07 -13.52
CA SER A 88 -6.12 4.61 -13.43
C SER A 88 -7.22 4.17 -12.46
N LEU A 89 -7.46 4.90 -11.36
CA LEU A 89 -8.61 4.65 -10.48
C LEU A 89 -9.93 4.98 -11.19
N GLU A 90 -9.97 6.07 -11.96
CA GLU A 90 -11.15 6.45 -12.74
C GLU A 90 -11.48 5.43 -13.85
N ASN A 91 -10.47 4.81 -14.46
CA ASN A 91 -10.63 3.81 -15.52
C ASN A 91 -10.98 2.41 -14.98
N PHE A 92 -10.36 1.99 -13.88
CA PHE A 92 -10.51 0.63 -13.32
C PHE A 92 -11.32 0.64 -12.01
N ARG A 93 -12.59 1.06 -12.11
CA ARG A 93 -13.56 1.13 -10.99
C ARG A 93 -14.10 -0.25 -10.55
N ILE A 94 -13.20 -1.22 -10.45
CA ILE A 94 -13.43 -2.59 -9.95
C ILE A 94 -12.74 -2.73 -8.57
N ASN A 95 -12.69 -1.62 -7.83
CA ASN A 95 -11.76 -1.40 -6.72
C ASN A 95 -12.32 -1.82 -5.36
N GLN A 96 -12.41 -3.13 -5.13
CA GLN A 96 -12.62 -3.65 -3.78
C GLN A 96 -11.32 -3.59 -2.96
N PRO A 97 -11.38 -3.34 -1.63
CA PRO A 97 -10.17 -3.30 -0.78
C PRO A 97 -9.31 -4.56 -0.84
N GLN A 98 -9.93 -5.74 -0.98
CA GLN A 98 -9.24 -7.02 -1.12
C GLN A 98 -8.56 -7.25 -2.48
N ASP A 99 -8.96 -6.52 -3.53
CA ASP A 99 -8.44 -6.67 -4.89
C ASP A 99 -7.26 -5.72 -5.19
N ARG A 100 -6.84 -4.92 -4.19
CA ARG A 100 -5.67 -4.03 -4.27
C ARG A 100 -4.40 -4.79 -4.61
N MET A 101 -3.46 -4.12 -5.26
CA MET A 101 -2.16 -4.68 -5.60
C MET A 101 -1.47 -5.24 -4.32
N PRO A 102 -1.14 -6.54 -4.25
CA PRO A 102 -0.72 -7.15 -2.98
C PRO A 102 0.53 -6.48 -2.39
N PRO A 103 0.62 -6.28 -1.06
CA PRO A 103 1.77 -5.65 -0.42
C PRO A 103 3.14 -6.22 -0.82
N PRO A 104 3.33 -7.55 -1.06
CA PRO A 104 4.59 -8.07 -1.57
C PRO A 104 5.01 -7.49 -2.94
N ILE A 105 4.06 -7.22 -3.84
CA ILE A 105 4.32 -6.62 -5.16
C ILE A 105 4.71 -5.15 -5.00
N VAL A 106 3.99 -4.41 -4.15
CA VAL A 106 4.34 -3.02 -3.82
C VAL A 106 5.75 -2.92 -3.23
N LYS A 107 6.09 -3.81 -2.29
CA LYS A 107 7.44 -3.88 -1.72
C LYS A 107 8.50 -4.23 -2.77
N ALA A 108 8.19 -5.14 -3.69
CA ALA A 108 9.08 -5.49 -4.80
C ALA A 108 9.34 -4.30 -5.74
N PHE A 109 8.35 -3.43 -5.99
CA PHE A 109 8.57 -2.16 -6.70
C PHE A 109 9.54 -1.24 -5.94
N GLY A 110 9.43 -1.13 -4.61
CA GLY A 110 10.40 -0.40 -3.80
C GLY A 110 11.83 -0.91 -3.96
N ILE A 111 12.02 -2.23 -3.90
CA ILE A 111 13.34 -2.88 -4.12
C ILE A 111 13.86 -2.59 -5.54
N LEU A 112 13.02 -2.79 -6.56
CA LEU A 112 13.36 -2.58 -7.97
C LEU A 112 13.82 -1.14 -8.25
N LYS A 113 13.07 -0.15 -7.74
CA LYS A 113 13.35 1.28 -7.98
C LYS A 113 14.57 1.76 -7.20
N GLY A 114 14.79 1.28 -5.98
CA GLY A 114 16.03 1.55 -5.23
C GLY A 114 17.27 0.98 -5.93
N ALA A 115 17.19 -0.25 -6.46
CA ALA A 115 18.26 -0.86 -7.23
C ALA A 115 18.53 -0.09 -8.55
N ALA A 116 17.47 0.32 -9.27
CA ALA A 116 17.59 1.13 -10.47
C ALA A 116 18.28 2.48 -10.19
N ALA A 117 17.88 3.19 -9.13
CA ALA A 117 18.52 4.43 -8.70
C ALA A 117 20.01 4.23 -8.37
N THR A 118 20.36 3.15 -7.67
CA THR A 118 21.77 2.80 -7.37
C THR A 118 22.60 2.63 -8.65
N VAL A 119 22.06 1.94 -9.66
CA VAL A 119 22.73 1.74 -10.96
C VAL A 119 22.83 3.07 -11.73
N ASN A 120 21.74 3.85 -11.79
CA ASN A 120 21.72 5.13 -12.49
C ASN A 120 22.69 6.15 -11.89
N MET A 121 22.81 6.22 -10.55
CA MET A 121 23.82 7.02 -9.86
C MET A 121 25.24 6.59 -10.25
N ARG A 122 25.51 5.27 -10.24
CA ARG A 122 26.85 4.73 -10.51
C ARG A 122 27.34 4.99 -11.94
N PHE A 123 26.43 5.03 -12.91
CA PHE A 123 26.76 5.22 -14.33
C PHE A 123 26.40 6.60 -14.89
N GLY A 124 25.86 7.51 -14.08
CA GLY A 124 25.46 8.86 -14.50
C GLY A 124 24.36 8.86 -15.56
N LEU A 125 23.44 7.90 -15.50
CA LEU A 125 22.41 7.69 -16.53
C LEU A 125 21.24 8.67 -16.35
N VAL A 126 21.41 9.86 -16.93
CA VAL A 126 20.39 10.93 -17.00
C VAL A 126 20.14 11.28 -18.46
N PRO A 127 18.91 11.60 -18.87
CA PRO A 127 18.67 12.24 -20.17
C PRO A 127 19.54 13.49 -20.33
N LYS A 128 20.28 13.61 -21.44
CA LYS A 128 21.18 14.76 -21.70
C LYS A 128 20.46 16.11 -21.79
N SER A 129 19.13 16.11 -21.98
CA SER A 129 18.26 17.29 -21.88
C SER A 129 18.03 17.76 -20.44
N LEU A 130 18.31 16.92 -19.44
CA LEU A 130 18.23 17.20 -18.01
C LEU A 130 19.64 17.34 -17.41
N THR A 131 20.44 18.28 -17.95
CA THR A 131 21.77 18.60 -17.43
C THR A 131 21.71 18.98 -15.95
N GLY A 132 22.13 18.06 -15.07
CA GLY A 132 22.29 18.27 -13.63
C GLY A 132 21.51 17.32 -12.70
N ALA A 133 20.44 16.66 -13.17
CA ALA A 133 19.41 16.17 -12.25
C ALA A 133 19.70 14.82 -11.55
N PHE A 134 20.43 13.89 -12.18
CA PHE A 134 21.06 12.74 -11.47
C PHE A 134 22.56 13.00 -11.23
N THR A 135 23.06 14.19 -11.56
CA THR A 135 24.44 14.61 -11.33
C THR A 135 24.64 15.08 -9.88
N ASP A 136 23.56 15.52 -9.20
CA ASP A 136 23.54 15.69 -7.74
C ASP A 136 23.27 14.34 -7.05
N PRO A 137 24.22 13.80 -6.26
CA PRO A 137 24.03 12.54 -5.53
C PRO A 137 22.78 12.55 -4.62
N LYS A 138 22.40 13.72 -4.10
CA LYS A 138 21.25 13.87 -3.18
C LYS A 138 19.93 13.42 -3.80
N ILE A 139 19.77 13.61 -5.11
CA ILE A 139 18.54 13.21 -5.81
C ILE A 139 18.44 11.69 -5.87
N GLY A 140 19.53 11.00 -6.23
CA GLY A 140 19.59 9.54 -6.20
C GLY A 140 19.46 8.95 -4.79
N GLU A 141 20.06 9.60 -3.78
CA GLU A 141 19.92 9.22 -2.36
C GLU A 141 18.48 9.37 -1.86
N ALA A 142 17.80 10.47 -2.19
CA ALA A 142 16.39 10.70 -1.84
C ALA A 142 15.46 9.68 -2.51
N ILE A 143 15.71 9.33 -3.77
CA ILE A 143 14.99 8.26 -4.48
C ILE A 143 15.22 6.91 -3.80
N GLN A 144 16.47 6.56 -3.43
CA GLN A 144 16.76 5.32 -2.71
C GLN A 144 16.08 5.27 -1.34
N GLN A 145 16.07 6.37 -0.59
CA GLN A 145 15.37 6.46 0.70
C GLN A 145 13.85 6.28 0.54
N ALA A 146 13.22 6.99 -0.40
CA ALA A 146 11.80 6.85 -0.69
C ALA A 146 11.44 5.42 -1.15
N ALA A 147 12.25 4.84 -2.04
CA ALA A 147 12.08 3.47 -2.52
C ALA A 147 12.25 2.44 -1.39
N LYS A 148 13.15 2.69 -0.42
CA LYS A 148 13.29 1.87 0.79
C LYS A 148 12.05 1.96 1.67
N GLU A 149 11.43 3.13 1.82
CA GLU A 149 10.18 3.26 2.59
C GLU A 149 9.01 2.49 1.97
N VAL A 150 8.96 2.41 0.63
CA VAL A 150 8.04 1.51 -0.10
C VAL A 150 8.38 0.03 0.17
N ALA A 151 9.66 -0.36 0.08
CA ALA A 151 10.13 -1.73 0.33
C ALA A 151 9.89 -2.20 1.78
N ASP A 152 10.06 -1.31 2.75
CA ASP A 152 9.72 -1.53 4.16
C ASP A 152 8.20 -1.73 4.35
N GLY A 153 7.39 -1.14 3.46
CA GLY A 153 5.92 -1.15 3.52
C GLY A 153 5.31 0.01 4.30
N LYS A 154 6.04 1.11 4.47
CA LYS A 154 5.57 2.30 5.22
C LYS A 154 4.54 3.12 4.43
N LEU A 155 4.54 2.98 3.10
CA LEU A 155 3.76 3.81 2.17
C LEU A 155 2.63 3.02 1.46
N LEU A 156 2.22 1.87 1.99
CA LEU A 156 1.21 0.99 1.34
C LEU A 156 -0.13 1.69 1.07
N ASP A 157 -0.52 2.65 1.91
CA ASP A 157 -1.75 3.44 1.74
C ASP A 157 -1.70 4.45 0.56
N HIS A 158 -0.57 4.53 -0.13
CA HIS A 158 -0.39 5.30 -1.37
C HIS A 158 -0.41 4.42 -2.64
N PHE A 159 -0.80 3.14 -2.51
CA PHE A 159 -0.96 2.20 -3.62
C PHE A 159 -2.43 1.75 -3.73
N PRO A 160 -3.31 2.60 -4.29
CA PRO A 160 -4.75 2.35 -4.29
C PRO A 160 -5.21 1.42 -5.44
N LEU A 161 -4.34 1.14 -6.41
CA LEU A 161 -4.66 0.38 -7.63
C LEU A 161 -4.95 -1.10 -7.33
N VAL A 162 -5.81 -1.68 -8.17
CA VAL A 162 -6.17 -3.10 -8.12
C VAL A 162 -5.38 -3.96 -9.10
N VAL A 163 -5.39 -5.27 -8.86
CA VAL A 163 -4.85 -6.28 -9.79
C VAL A 163 -5.55 -6.23 -11.15
N TRP A 164 -6.83 -5.84 -11.18
CA TRP A 164 -7.67 -5.71 -12.38
C TRP A 164 -7.38 -4.44 -13.21
N GLN A 165 -6.13 -4.25 -13.61
CA GLN A 165 -5.62 -3.15 -14.46
C GLN A 165 -5.11 -3.67 -15.82
N THR A 166 -4.30 -2.90 -16.58
CA THR A 166 -3.72 -3.44 -17.82
C THR A 166 -2.71 -4.55 -17.51
N GLY A 167 -2.77 -5.65 -18.28
CA GLY A 167 -1.97 -6.86 -18.05
C GLY A 167 -0.45 -6.68 -18.16
N SER A 168 0.02 -5.53 -18.66
CA SER A 168 1.43 -5.12 -18.67
C SER A 168 1.98 -4.68 -17.31
N GLY A 169 1.12 -4.42 -16.30
CA GLY A 169 1.54 -3.84 -15.02
C GLY A 169 1.83 -2.34 -15.06
N THR A 170 1.59 -1.65 -16.18
CA THR A 170 2.03 -0.25 -16.41
C THR A 170 1.52 0.74 -15.35
N GLN A 171 0.25 0.66 -14.93
CA GLN A 171 -0.30 1.60 -13.96
C GLN A 171 0.34 1.42 -12.57
N SER A 172 0.48 0.18 -12.07
CA SER A 172 1.25 -0.10 -10.84
C SER A 172 2.71 0.36 -10.90
N ASN A 173 3.39 0.24 -12.05
CA ASN A 173 4.73 0.82 -12.23
C ASN A 173 4.70 2.35 -12.10
N MET A 174 3.74 3.03 -12.73
CA MET A 174 3.62 4.49 -12.62
C MET A 174 3.19 4.95 -11.22
N ASN A 175 2.36 4.18 -10.52
CA ASN A 175 2.01 4.45 -9.12
C ASN A 175 3.23 4.37 -8.21
N ALA A 176 4.11 3.38 -8.39
CA ALA A 176 5.39 3.32 -7.69
C ALA A 176 6.28 4.52 -8.02
N ASN A 177 6.38 4.89 -9.30
CA ASN A 177 7.15 6.05 -9.73
C ASN A 177 6.66 7.36 -9.13
N GLU A 178 5.35 7.64 -9.20
CA GLU A 178 4.74 8.86 -8.66
C GLU A 178 4.93 8.95 -7.13
N VAL A 179 4.69 7.85 -6.41
CA VAL A 179 4.87 7.80 -4.94
C VAL A 179 6.33 8.03 -4.54
N ILE A 180 7.27 7.35 -5.19
CA ILE A 180 8.71 7.49 -4.90
C ILE A 180 9.21 8.89 -5.27
N SER A 181 8.79 9.42 -6.43
CA SER A 181 9.13 10.77 -6.88
C SER A 181 8.64 11.83 -5.89
N ASN A 182 7.37 11.79 -5.49
CA ASN A 182 6.80 12.79 -4.59
C ASN A 182 7.36 12.69 -3.16
N ARG A 183 7.64 11.48 -2.67
CA ARG A 183 8.31 11.28 -1.38
C ARG A 183 9.78 11.73 -1.42
N ALA A 184 10.50 11.51 -2.53
CA ALA A 184 11.85 12.00 -2.71
C ALA A 184 11.91 13.54 -2.80
N ILE A 185 10.94 14.18 -3.47
CA ILE A 185 10.79 15.64 -3.48
C ILE A 185 10.60 16.18 -2.05
N GLU A 186 9.74 15.56 -1.25
CA GLU A 186 9.49 15.95 0.14
C GLU A 186 10.75 15.78 1.02
N ILE A 187 11.49 14.68 0.87
CA ILE A 187 12.79 14.46 1.55
C ILE A 187 13.79 15.58 1.21
N LEU A 188 13.74 16.12 0.00
CA LEU A 188 14.56 17.25 -0.46
C LEU A 188 14.00 18.63 -0.09
N GLY A 189 12.88 18.69 0.65
CA GLY A 189 12.22 19.95 1.05
C GLY A 189 11.49 20.67 -0.08
N GLY A 190 11.23 19.99 -1.20
CA GLY A 190 10.51 20.55 -2.35
C GLY A 190 8.99 20.44 -2.25
N THR A 191 8.29 21.14 -3.14
CA THR A 191 6.83 21.06 -3.23
C THR A 191 6.39 19.74 -3.87
N MET A 192 5.68 18.91 -3.11
CA MET A 192 5.08 17.66 -3.59
C MET A 192 4.35 17.88 -4.93
N CYS A 193 4.48 16.95 -5.87
CA CYS A 193 3.79 16.93 -7.17
C CYS A 193 4.23 17.99 -8.20
N SER A 194 5.21 18.83 -7.86
CA SER A 194 5.89 19.71 -8.84
C SER A 194 6.70 18.95 -9.90
N LYS A 195 6.91 17.64 -9.71
CA LYS A 195 7.78 16.77 -10.52
C LYS A 195 9.22 17.30 -10.65
N ARG A 196 9.65 18.09 -9.65
CA ARG A 196 10.97 18.70 -9.53
C ARG A 196 11.41 18.68 -8.06
N PRO A 197 12.66 18.35 -7.74
CA PRO A 197 13.73 17.99 -8.66
C PRO A 197 13.57 16.58 -9.28
N VAL A 198 12.73 15.71 -8.71
CA VAL A 198 12.53 14.32 -9.20
C VAL A 198 11.34 14.24 -10.15
N HIS A 199 11.52 13.78 -11.38
CA HIS A 199 10.42 13.52 -12.33
C HIS A 199 10.10 12.02 -12.40
N PRO A 200 8.84 11.58 -12.25
CA PRO A 200 8.49 10.15 -12.12
C PRO A 200 8.74 9.30 -13.37
N SER A 201 9.05 9.88 -14.53
CA SER A 201 9.40 9.11 -15.74
C SER A 201 10.88 9.22 -16.13
N ASP A 202 11.61 10.20 -15.60
CA ASP A 202 12.94 10.58 -16.12
C ASP A 202 14.07 10.27 -15.14
N HIS A 203 13.72 9.87 -13.90
CA HIS A 203 14.59 9.59 -12.76
C HIS A 203 14.25 8.22 -12.18
#